data_AF-A0A8S1XK12-F1
#
_entry.id   AF-A0A8S1XK12-F1
#
_cell.length_a   1.000
_cell.length_b   1.000
_cell.length_c   1.000
_cell.angle_alpha   90.00
_cell.angle_beta   90.00
_cell.angle_gamma   90.00
#
_symmetry.space_group_name_H-M   'P 1'
#
loop_
_entity.id
_entity.type
_entity.pdbx_description
1 polymer ?
#
loop_
_entity_poly.entity_id
_entity_poly.type
_entity_poly.pdbx_seq_one_letter_code
_entity_poly.pdbx_strand_id
1 'polypeptide(L)'
;MRNQSFENIRMKNTSLIGGNFVRCNMNGSEFENVDISGVNFNGAQMFNCKWKNIKVHDLNKLDGHSSCVNSVCFSRDGNTLASGSEDNSIRLWDVKTGQQKAKLDGHSDYVISVCFSSDGNTLASVSIDQSIRLWDAKTGQQKAKLNCLINKSYPVN
;
A
#
# COMPACT_ATOMS: atom_id res chain seq x y z
N MET A 1 30.33 -1.67 8.73
CA MET A 1 29.17 -1.00 9.37
C MET A 1 29.08 -1.47 10.81
N ARG A 2 28.91 -0.58 11.78
CA ARG A 2 28.81 -0.95 13.20
C ARG A 2 27.46 -1.64 13.44
N ASN A 3 27.48 -2.87 13.93
CA ASN A 3 26.29 -3.52 14.46
C ASN A 3 25.89 -2.79 15.74
N GLN A 4 24.61 -2.42 15.88
CA GLN A 4 24.08 -1.90 17.13
C GLN A 4 23.75 -3.10 18.03
N SER A 5 24.21 -3.06 19.28
CA SER A 5 23.94 -4.10 20.27
C SER A 5 23.02 -3.57 21.36
N PHE A 6 21.96 -4.34 21.61
CA PHE A 6 20.96 -4.18 22.65
C PHE A 6 20.80 -5.52 23.38
N GLU A 7 21.90 -6.10 23.85
CA GLU A 7 21.88 -7.40 24.50
C GLU A 7 21.33 -7.32 25.93
N ASN A 8 20.61 -8.36 26.35
CA ASN A 8 20.04 -8.51 27.69
C ASN A 8 19.14 -7.34 28.14
N ILE A 9 18.49 -6.66 27.18
CA ILE A 9 17.56 -5.58 27.52
C ILE A 9 16.21 -6.15 27.95
N ARG A 10 15.46 -5.37 28.71
CA ARG A 10 14.12 -5.73 29.15
C ARG A 10 13.14 -4.64 28.78
N MET A 11 12.23 -4.95 27.87
CA MET A 11 11.16 -4.07 27.42
C MET A 11 9.82 -4.62 27.87
N LYS A 12 9.07 -3.84 28.65
CA LYS A 12 7.78 -4.25 29.19
C LYS A 12 6.71 -3.21 28.95
N ASN A 13 5.49 -3.67 28.67
CA ASN A 13 4.29 -2.83 28.56
C ASN A 13 4.48 -1.62 27.63
N THR A 14 5.09 -1.84 26.46
CA THR A 14 5.46 -0.77 25.54
C THR A 14 5.17 -1.17 24.09
N SER A 15 5.34 -0.23 23.17
CA SER A 15 5.20 -0.44 21.73
C SER A 15 6.51 -0.13 21.03
N LEU A 16 6.88 -1.00 20.10
CA LEU A 16 8.00 -0.83 19.19
C LEU A 16 7.54 -0.51 17.76
N ILE A 17 6.24 -0.26 17.54
CA ILE A 17 5.64 -0.13 16.20
C ILE A 17 6.45 0.77 15.27
N GLY A 18 6.70 0.28 14.05
CA GLY A 18 7.48 0.99 13.02
C GLY A 18 8.98 1.09 13.30
N GLY A 19 9.47 0.47 14.38
CA GLY A 19 10.90 0.42 14.70
C GLY A 19 11.71 -0.29 13.61
N ASN A 20 12.93 0.20 13.37
CA ASN A 20 13.84 -0.36 12.38
C ASN A 20 15.11 -0.91 13.05
N PHE A 21 15.13 -2.22 13.31
CA PHE A 21 16.22 -2.92 14.01
C PHE A 21 16.99 -3.85 13.08
N VAL A 22 17.20 -3.42 11.83
CA VAL A 22 17.95 -4.19 10.83
C VAL A 22 19.37 -4.47 11.33
N ARG A 23 19.77 -5.75 11.29
CA ARG A 23 21.12 -6.22 11.69
C ARG A 23 21.54 -5.84 13.11
N CYS A 24 20.58 -5.60 14.01
CA CYS A 24 20.87 -5.35 15.42
C CYS A 24 21.06 -6.67 16.18
N ASN A 25 21.90 -6.66 17.22
CA ASN A 25 22.00 -7.78 18.17
C ASN A 25 21.09 -7.50 19.37
N MET A 26 20.13 -8.38 19.64
CA MET A 26 19.20 -8.31 20.77
C MET A 26 19.23 -9.59 21.62
N ASN A 27 20.31 -10.36 21.57
CA ASN A 27 20.38 -11.65 22.27
C ASN A 27 20.15 -11.51 23.79
N GLY A 28 19.49 -12.51 24.38
CA GLY A 28 19.19 -12.56 25.81
C GLY A 28 18.11 -11.58 26.27
N SER A 29 17.50 -10.83 25.36
CA SER A 29 16.54 -9.78 25.71
C SER A 29 15.15 -10.34 26.06
N GLU A 30 14.41 -9.60 26.88
CA GLU A 30 13.06 -9.95 27.32
C GLU A 30 12.05 -8.90 26.84
N PHE A 31 11.01 -9.40 26.17
CA PHE A 31 9.88 -8.62 25.69
C PHE A 31 8.60 -9.17 26.33
N GLU A 32 7.97 -8.37 27.19
CA GLU A 32 6.71 -8.72 27.86
C GLU A 32 5.63 -7.68 27.61
N ASN A 33 4.46 -8.10 27.13
CA ASN A 33 3.35 -7.19 26.77
C ASN A 33 3.79 -6.10 25.78
N VAL A 34 4.59 -6.49 24.78
CA VAL A 34 5.16 -5.57 23.78
C VAL A 34 4.42 -5.71 22.46
N ASP A 35 4.06 -4.58 21.87
CA ASP A 35 3.56 -4.51 20.51
C ASP A 35 4.73 -4.34 19.53
N ILE A 36 4.85 -5.26 18.57
CA ILE A 36 5.93 -5.26 17.57
C ILE A 36 5.40 -5.11 16.14
N SER A 37 4.18 -4.62 15.97
CA SER A 37 3.57 -4.44 14.65
C SER A 37 4.45 -3.56 13.78
N GLY A 38 4.84 -4.05 12.60
CA GLY A 38 5.58 -3.25 11.61
C GLY A 38 7.03 -3.01 11.96
N VAL A 39 7.55 -3.72 12.96
CA VAL A 39 8.97 -3.66 13.28
C VAL A 39 9.76 -4.42 12.23
N ASN A 40 10.78 -3.77 11.69
CA ASN A 40 11.73 -4.41 10.78
C ASN A 40 12.87 -5.06 11.56
N PHE A 41 12.83 -6.38 11.67
CA PHE A 41 13.89 -7.21 12.27
C PHE A 41 14.80 -7.88 11.22
N ASN A 42 14.86 -7.38 9.97
CA ASN A 42 15.61 -8.05 8.92
C ASN A 42 17.11 -8.18 9.29
N GLY A 43 17.58 -9.42 9.40
CA GLY A 43 18.95 -9.75 9.79
C GLY A 43 19.29 -9.48 11.26
N ALA A 44 18.31 -9.19 12.13
CA ALA A 44 18.53 -9.04 13.56
C ALA A 44 18.87 -10.38 14.22
N GLN A 45 19.77 -10.36 15.21
CA GLN A 45 20.07 -11.52 16.06
C GLN A 45 19.22 -11.46 17.32
N MET A 46 18.48 -12.53 17.60
CA MET A 46 17.53 -12.61 18.74
C MET A 46 17.60 -13.97 19.43
N PHE A 47 18.82 -14.45 19.69
CA PHE A 47 19.06 -15.71 20.38
C PHE A 47 18.74 -15.58 21.87
N ASN A 48 18.19 -16.64 22.47
CA ASN A 48 17.85 -16.70 23.89
C ASN A 48 16.93 -15.57 24.38
N CYS A 49 16.09 -15.01 23.51
CA CYS A 49 15.12 -14.00 23.91
C CYS A 49 13.91 -14.63 24.60
N LYS A 50 13.38 -13.92 25.60
CA LYS A 50 12.12 -14.26 26.26
C LYS A 50 11.00 -13.41 25.67
N TRP A 51 9.96 -14.09 25.19
CA TRP A 51 8.80 -13.45 24.56
C TRP A 51 7.54 -13.81 25.33
N LYS A 52 6.80 -12.82 25.81
CA LYS A 52 5.55 -13.03 26.54
C LYS A 52 4.52 -11.99 26.14
N ASN A 53 3.33 -12.46 25.74
CA ASN A 53 2.19 -11.62 25.35
C ASN A 53 2.57 -10.54 24.31
N ILE A 54 3.11 -10.98 23.18
CA ILE A 54 3.51 -10.10 22.09
C ILE A 54 2.31 -9.82 21.20
N LYS A 55 2.09 -8.54 20.90
CA LYS A 55 1.02 -8.10 20.01
C LYS A 55 1.60 -7.83 18.63
N VAL A 56 0.89 -8.32 17.61
CA VAL A 56 1.09 -7.97 16.21
C VAL A 56 -0.30 -7.67 15.65
N HIS A 57 -0.58 -6.40 15.45
CA HIS A 57 -1.78 -5.92 14.79
C HIS A 57 -1.58 -5.91 13.27
N ASP A 58 -2.67 -6.05 12.53
CA ASP A 58 -2.67 -5.77 11.10
C ASP A 58 -2.22 -4.33 10.89
N LEU A 59 -1.15 -4.17 10.12
CA LEU A 59 -0.38 -2.93 10.14
C LEU A 59 -1.11 -1.75 9.54
N ASN A 60 -1.94 -1.97 8.52
CA ASN A 60 -2.62 -0.89 7.82
C ASN A 60 -3.87 -1.46 7.11
N LYS A 61 -5.01 -1.45 7.80
CA LYS A 61 -6.30 -1.60 7.10
C LYS A 61 -6.57 -0.30 6.35
N LEU A 62 -6.59 -0.36 5.02
CA LEU A 62 -6.80 0.80 4.15
C LEU A 62 -8.30 1.09 4.01
N ASP A 63 -8.88 1.67 5.07
CA ASP A 63 -10.30 2.00 5.11
C ASP A 63 -10.57 3.31 4.37
N GLY A 64 -11.41 3.24 3.32
CA GLY A 64 -11.86 4.43 2.63
C GLY A 64 -12.82 4.19 1.48
N HIS A 65 -12.66 3.11 0.72
CA HIS A 65 -13.63 2.76 -0.32
C HIS A 65 -15.00 2.44 0.28
N SER A 66 -16.07 2.90 -0.37
CA SER A 66 -17.45 2.68 0.08
C SER A 66 -18.13 1.49 -0.59
N SER A 67 -17.41 0.77 -1.47
CA SER A 67 -17.87 -0.46 -2.13
C SER A 67 -16.69 -1.41 -2.39
N CYS A 68 -16.94 -2.54 -3.05
CA CYS A 68 -15.95 -3.56 -3.37
C CYS A 68 -14.71 -2.97 -4.06
N VAL A 69 -13.53 -3.47 -3.68
CA VAL A 69 -12.26 -3.15 -4.35
C VAL A 69 -12.00 -4.24 -5.39
N ASN A 70 -11.98 -3.87 -6.66
CA ASN A 70 -11.85 -4.82 -7.77
C ASN A 70 -10.39 -5.08 -8.16
N SER A 71 -9.51 -4.11 -7.92
CA SER A 71 -8.13 -4.17 -8.38
C SER A 71 -7.21 -3.35 -7.49
N VAL A 72 -5.98 -3.86 -7.32
CA VAL A 72 -4.89 -3.19 -6.63
C VAL A 72 -3.59 -3.30 -7.44
N CYS A 73 -2.72 -2.28 -7.35
CA CYS A 73 -1.42 -2.29 -8.00
C CYS A 73 -0.40 -1.48 -7.18
N PHE A 74 0.79 -2.02 -6.97
CA PHE A 74 1.89 -1.28 -6.34
C PHE A 74 2.64 -0.43 -7.37
N SER A 75 3.10 0.74 -6.95
CA SER A 75 4.12 1.50 -7.67
C SER A 75 5.44 0.72 -7.72
N ARG A 76 6.27 1.03 -8.72
CA ARG A 76 7.57 0.37 -8.95
C ARG A 76 8.48 0.39 -7.72
N ASP A 77 8.45 1.48 -6.95
CA ASP A 77 9.23 1.68 -5.74
C ASP A 77 8.58 1.09 -4.46
N GLY A 78 7.37 0.54 -4.58
CA GLY A 78 6.61 -0.06 -3.48
C GLY A 78 6.08 0.94 -2.44
N ASN A 79 6.28 2.25 -2.63
CA ASN A 79 5.86 3.25 -1.64
C ASN A 79 4.39 3.64 -1.78
N THR A 80 3.78 3.43 -2.96
CA THR A 80 2.39 3.78 -3.23
C THR A 80 1.61 2.56 -3.68
N LEU A 81 0.42 2.34 -3.11
CA LEU A 81 -0.56 1.38 -3.61
C LEU A 81 -1.69 2.15 -4.31
N ALA A 82 -2.12 1.70 -5.47
CA ALA A 82 -3.36 2.15 -6.10
C ALA A 82 -4.44 1.09 -5.93
N SER A 83 -5.68 1.51 -5.67
CA SER A 83 -6.86 0.63 -5.64
C SER A 83 -7.99 1.22 -6.48
N GLY A 84 -8.65 0.39 -7.28
CA GLY A 84 -9.87 0.73 -8.03
C GLY A 84 -11.09 0.02 -7.47
N SER A 85 -12.23 0.71 -7.39
CA SER A 85 -13.44 0.22 -6.71
C SER A 85 -14.73 0.42 -7.51
N GLU A 86 -15.74 -0.34 -7.13
CA GLU A 86 -17.15 -0.13 -7.51
C GLU A 86 -17.75 1.19 -6.97
N ASP A 87 -17.04 1.92 -6.09
CA ASP A 87 -17.42 3.29 -5.72
C ASP A 87 -17.04 4.35 -6.77
N ASN A 88 -16.71 3.91 -7.98
CA ASN A 88 -16.27 4.69 -9.14
C ASN A 88 -14.95 5.45 -8.94
N SER A 89 -14.27 5.25 -7.82
CA SER A 89 -13.04 5.97 -7.50
C SER A 89 -11.81 5.08 -7.57
N ILE A 90 -10.67 5.75 -7.75
CA ILE A 90 -9.36 5.18 -7.53
C ILE A 90 -8.77 5.86 -6.30
N ARG A 91 -8.11 5.11 -5.42
CA ARG A 91 -7.39 5.69 -4.29
C ARG A 91 -5.91 5.33 -4.35
N LEU A 92 -5.08 6.31 -4.00
CA LEU A 92 -3.65 6.14 -3.81
C LEU A 92 -3.35 6.14 -2.32
N TRP A 93 -2.56 5.18 -1.87
CA TRP A 93 -2.23 4.96 -0.46
C TRP A 93 -0.73 5.03 -0.26
N ASP A 94 -0.31 5.62 0.85
CA ASP A 94 1.04 5.46 1.35
C ASP A 94 1.14 4.09 2.05
N VAL A 95 2.00 3.22 1.54
CA VAL A 95 2.12 1.84 2.03
C VAL A 95 2.67 1.79 3.46
N LYS A 96 3.51 2.76 3.85
CA LYS A 96 4.13 2.78 5.17
C LYS A 96 3.16 3.25 6.23
N THR A 97 2.41 4.32 5.95
CA THR A 97 1.52 4.94 6.94
C THR A 97 0.09 4.44 6.86
N GLY A 98 -0.28 3.74 5.79
CA GLY A 98 -1.67 3.33 5.54
C GLY A 98 -2.61 4.49 5.19
N GLN A 99 -2.08 5.71 5.06
CA GLN A 99 -2.89 6.89 4.81
C GLN A 99 -3.20 7.04 3.32
N GLN A 100 -4.41 7.51 3.03
CA GLN A 100 -4.77 7.90 1.67
C GLN A 100 -4.00 9.16 1.25
N LYS A 101 -3.24 9.05 0.17
CA LYS A 101 -2.52 10.16 -0.48
C LYS A 101 -3.43 10.97 -1.41
N ALA A 102 -4.27 10.27 -2.17
CA ALA A 102 -5.16 10.91 -3.14
C ALA A 102 -6.40 10.04 -3.41
N LYS A 103 -7.48 10.70 -3.82
CA LYS A 103 -8.66 10.08 -4.42
C LYS A 103 -8.79 10.63 -5.83
N LEU A 104 -8.82 9.75 -6.83
CA LEU A 104 -8.96 10.10 -8.22
C LEU A 104 -10.40 9.83 -8.62
N ASP A 105 -11.17 10.92 -8.68
CA ASP A 105 -12.55 10.91 -9.13
C ASP A 105 -12.60 11.25 -10.61
N GLY A 106 -13.47 10.57 -11.35
CA GLY A 106 -13.71 10.90 -12.76
C GLY A 106 -14.42 9.82 -13.53
N HIS A 107 -14.18 8.54 -13.23
CA HIS A 107 -14.99 7.45 -13.77
C HIS A 107 -16.44 7.59 -13.33
N SER A 108 -17.38 7.30 -14.22
CA SER A 108 -18.82 7.37 -13.92
C SER A 108 -19.43 6.02 -13.55
N ASP A 109 -18.63 4.96 -13.55
CA ASP A 109 -19.01 3.59 -13.25
C ASP A 109 -17.79 2.82 -12.70
N TYR A 110 -17.99 1.57 -12.30
CA TYR A 110 -17.05 0.76 -11.53
C TYR A 110 -15.67 0.73 -12.17
N VAL A 111 -14.64 0.98 -11.37
CA VAL A 111 -13.26 0.79 -11.81
C VAL A 111 -12.94 -0.69 -11.70
N ILE A 112 -12.56 -1.29 -12.82
CA ILE A 112 -12.32 -2.74 -12.94
C ILE A 112 -10.85 -3.07 -12.77
N SER A 113 -9.95 -2.22 -13.26
CA SER A 113 -8.51 -2.45 -13.14
C SER A 113 -7.73 -1.15 -13.05
N VAL A 114 -6.61 -1.19 -12.31
CA VAL A 114 -5.61 -0.13 -12.21
C VAL A 114 -4.20 -0.69 -12.43
N CYS A 115 -3.33 0.06 -13.10
CA CYS A 115 -1.95 -0.35 -13.34
C CYS A 115 -1.02 0.87 -13.41
N PHE A 116 0.15 0.79 -12.76
CA PHE A 116 1.20 1.79 -12.90
C PHE A 116 2.03 1.54 -14.16
N SER A 117 2.44 2.62 -14.83
CA SER A 117 3.52 2.58 -15.81
C SER A 117 4.82 2.13 -15.15
N SER A 118 5.74 1.59 -15.95
CA SER A 118 7.04 1.09 -15.47
C SER A 118 7.90 2.17 -14.80
N ASP A 119 7.76 3.42 -15.24
CA ASP A 119 8.40 4.60 -14.66
C ASP A 119 7.67 5.17 -13.43
N GLY A 120 6.49 4.62 -13.09
CA GLY A 120 5.66 5.03 -11.95
C GLY A 120 4.99 6.40 -12.08
N ASN A 121 5.17 7.13 -13.17
CA ASN A 121 4.64 8.49 -13.32
C ASN A 121 3.18 8.51 -13.81
N THR A 122 2.71 7.45 -14.44
CA THR A 122 1.35 7.36 -14.97
C THR A 122 0.62 6.18 -14.35
N LEU A 123 -0.62 6.40 -13.95
CA LEU A 123 -1.55 5.32 -13.61
C LEU A 123 -2.56 5.18 -14.76
N ALA A 124 -2.79 3.97 -15.24
CA ALA A 124 -3.88 3.66 -16.14
C ALA A 124 -5.02 3.00 -15.37
N SER A 125 -6.26 3.33 -15.73
CA SER A 125 -7.45 2.68 -15.19
C SER A 125 -8.47 2.39 -16.29
N VAL A 126 -9.25 1.34 -16.07
CA VAL A 126 -10.36 0.94 -16.94
C VAL A 126 -11.63 0.79 -16.12
N SER A 127 -12.77 1.11 -16.70
CA SER A 127 -14.07 1.12 -16.02
C SER A 127 -15.19 0.58 -16.91
N ILE A 128 -16.28 0.17 -16.28
CA ILE A 128 -17.55 -0.16 -16.94
C ILE A 128 -18.12 1.03 -17.71
N ASP A 129 -17.67 2.27 -17.43
CA ASP A 129 -18.03 3.48 -18.18
C ASP A 129 -17.48 3.52 -19.62
N GLN A 130 -16.93 2.40 -20.10
CA GLN A 130 -16.35 2.21 -21.43
C GLN A 130 -15.16 3.12 -21.72
N SER A 131 -14.55 3.68 -20.67
CA SER A 131 -13.37 4.53 -20.79
C SER A 131 -12.13 3.92 -20.15
N ILE A 132 -11.00 4.22 -20.77
CA ILE A 132 -9.66 4.09 -20.21
C ILE A 132 -9.21 5.50 -19.82
N ARG A 133 -8.70 5.68 -18.61
CA ARG A 133 -8.16 6.96 -18.16
C ARG A 133 -6.69 6.81 -17.79
N LEU A 134 -5.94 7.85 -18.12
CA LEU A 134 -4.54 8.01 -17.71
C LEU A 134 -4.49 9.13 -16.68
N TRP A 135 -3.81 8.87 -15.57
CA TRP A 135 -3.65 9.80 -14.46
C TRP A 135 -2.18 10.08 -14.23
N ASP A 136 -1.87 11.31 -13.86
CA ASP A 136 -0.56 11.65 -13.33
C ASP A 136 -0.47 11.13 -11.90
N ALA A 137 0.46 10.20 -11.65
CA ALA A 137 0.57 9.52 -10.36
C ALA A 137 1.03 10.44 -9.21
N LYS A 138 1.66 11.58 -9.51
CA LYS A 138 2.18 12.51 -8.51
C LYS A 138 1.12 13.52 -8.09
N THR A 139 0.38 14.05 -9.07
CA THR A 139 -0.62 15.11 -8.87
C THR A 139 -2.03 14.57 -8.71
N GLY A 140 -2.29 13.34 -9.14
CA GLY A 140 -3.63 12.75 -9.19
C GLY A 140 -4.51 13.33 -10.30
N GLN A 141 -3.98 14.18 -11.18
CA GLN A 141 -4.78 14.79 -12.24
C GLN A 141 -4.97 13.82 -13.41
N GLN A 142 -6.15 13.86 -14.03
CA GLN A 142 -6.41 13.11 -15.25
C GLN A 142 -5.63 13.73 -16.41
N LYS A 143 -4.79 12.94 -17.07
CA LYS A 143 -4.02 13.31 -18.27
C LYS A 143 -4.80 13.08 -19.55
N ALA A 144 -5.55 11.98 -19.63
CA ALA A 144 -6.31 11.62 -20.82
C ALA A 144 -7.50 10.71 -20.49
N LYS A 145 -8.52 10.77 -21.34
CA LYS A 145 -9.66 9.84 -21.36
C LYS A 145 -9.80 9.29 -22.78
N LEU A 146 -9.81 7.98 -22.91
CA LEU A 146 -9.97 7.24 -24.15
C LEU A 146 -11.30 6.49 -24.05
N ASN A 147 -12.25 6.77 -24.92
CA ASN A 147 -13.51 6.04 -24.97
C ASN A 147 -13.39 4.91 -25.99
N CYS A 148 -13.94 3.74 -25.67
CA CYS A 148 -14.18 2.73 -26.69
C CYS A 148 -15.33 3.21 -27.58
N LEU A 149 -15.03 3.73 -28.77
CA LEU A 149 -16.06 4.02 -29.77
C LEU A 149 -16.55 2.70 -30.38
N ILE A 150 -17.49 2.02 -29.71
CA ILE A 150 -18.31 1.02 -30.38
C ILE A 150 -19.40 1.78 -31.12
N ASN A 151 -19.10 2.24 -32.33
CA ASN A 151 -20.00 2.40 -33.48
C ASN A 151 -19.38 3.32 -34.54
N LYS A 152 -18.62 2.72 -35.46
CA LYS A 152 -18.83 3.05 -36.88
C LYS A 152 -19.57 1.85 -37.47
N SER A 153 -20.90 1.87 -37.38
CA SER A 153 -21.69 1.12 -38.35
C SER A 153 -21.31 1.67 -39.72
N TYR A 154 -20.60 0.88 -40.53
CA TYR A 154 -20.46 1.21 -41.94
C TYR A 154 -21.86 1.19 -42.54
N PRO A 155 -22.30 2.24 -43.27
CA PRO A 155 -23.53 2.14 -44.03
C PRO A 155 -23.35 1.00 -45.03
N VAL A 156 -24.21 0.00 -44.94
CA VAL A 156 -24.34 -1.03 -45.98
C VAL A 156 -25.02 -0.33 -47.15
N ASN A 157 -24.28 -0.09 -48.22
CA ASN A 157 -24.83 0.32 -49.52
C ASN A 157 -25.40 -0.90 -50.25
#